data_AF-A0A7V5WNM0-F1
#
_entry.id   AF-A0A7V5WNM0-F1
#
_cell.length_a   1.000
_cell.length_b   1.000
_cell.length_c   1.000
_cell.angle_alpha   90.00
_cell.angle_beta   90.00
_cell.angle_gamma   90.00
#
_symmetry.space_group_name_H-M   'P 1'
#
loop_
_entity.id
_entity.type
_entity.pdbx_description
1 polymer ?
#
loop_
_entity_poly.entity_id
_entity_poly.type
_entity_poly.pdbx_seq_one_letter_code
_entity_poly.pdbx_strand_id
1 'polypeptide(L)'
;MSNLQKLLSCQKDLFTLPNKLHYLNCAYMSPLSKKVQEAGIVGVGVKGNPSQISPEDFFEQSNQLRDYFARIINVEANKVALIPSVSYGINTAVANIKATAGQNIIILSE
;
A
#
# COMPACT_ATOMS: atom_id res chain seq x y z
N MET A 1 17.68 -29.26 13.48
CA MET A 1 17.31 -28.08 14.29
C MET A 1 17.76 -26.80 13.60
N SER A 2 17.11 -26.33 12.53
CA SER A 2 17.64 -25.17 11.77
C SER A 2 16.59 -24.30 11.08
N ASN A 3 15.57 -23.86 11.80
CA ASN A 3 14.74 -22.75 11.34
C ASN A 3 14.17 -21.97 12.54
N LEU A 4 15.06 -21.37 13.32
CA LEU A 4 14.66 -20.20 14.09
C LEU A 4 14.57 -19.06 13.06
N GLN A 5 13.34 -18.70 12.66
CA GLN A 5 13.06 -17.49 11.88
C GLN A 5 13.96 -16.36 12.39
N LYS A 6 14.77 -15.79 11.51
CA LYS A 6 15.69 -14.69 11.81
C LYS A 6 14.87 -13.56 12.45
N LEU A 7 14.98 -13.38 13.78
CA LEU A 7 14.30 -12.27 14.45
C LEU A 7 14.74 -10.96 13.81
N LEU A 8 13.76 -10.13 13.44
CA LEU A 8 14.04 -8.78 12.96
C LEU A 8 14.76 -7.99 14.06
N SER A 9 15.92 -7.42 13.73
CA SER A 9 16.56 -6.44 14.60
C SER A 9 15.67 -5.21 14.73
N CYS A 10 15.79 -4.50 15.84
CA CYS A 10 15.02 -3.27 16.09
C CYS A 10 15.21 -2.28 14.93
N GLN A 11 14.11 -1.87 14.30
CA GLN A 11 14.10 -0.93 13.17
C GLN A 11 13.68 0.50 13.58
N LYS A 12 13.69 0.83 14.88
CA LYS A 12 13.22 2.13 15.40
C LYS A 12 13.88 3.30 14.70
N ASP A 13 15.17 3.19 14.39
CA ASP A 13 15.96 4.25 13.77
C ASP A 13 15.57 4.55 12.32
N LEU A 14 14.76 3.69 11.68
CA LEU A 14 14.19 3.96 10.36
C LEU A 14 12.99 4.91 10.40
N PHE A 15 12.49 5.26 11.59
CA PHE A 15 11.31 6.10 11.79
C PHE A 15 11.67 7.35 12.62
N THR A 16 10.76 8.31 12.67
CA THR A 16 10.96 9.63 13.32
C THR A 16 10.09 9.82 14.58
N LEU A 17 9.52 8.73 15.11
CA LEU A 17 8.69 8.78 16.31
C LEU A 17 9.48 9.29 17.54
N PRO A 18 8.86 10.04 18.46
CA PRO A 18 9.51 10.51 19.68
C PRO A 18 10.10 9.39 20.53
N ASN A 19 11.28 9.62 21.12
CA ASN A 19 12.06 8.57 21.80
C ASN A 19 11.31 7.85 22.94
N LYS A 20 10.42 8.55 23.66
CA LYS A 20 9.65 8.03 24.79
C LYS A 20 8.19 7.69 24.43
N LEU A 21 7.82 7.71 23.15
CA LEU A 21 6.48 7.35 22.70
C LEU A 21 6.41 5.86 22.37
N HIS A 22 5.45 5.17 22.99
CA HIS A 22 5.05 3.82 22.59
C HIS A 22 3.84 3.91 21.66
N TYR A 23 4.09 3.96 20.36
CA TYR A 23 3.02 4.10 19.37
C TYR A 23 2.41 2.73 19.03
N LEU A 24 1.18 2.49 19.47
CA LEU A 24 0.46 1.21 19.28
C LEU A 24 -0.72 1.32 18.31
N ASN A 25 -0.89 2.47 17.63
CA ASN A 25 -2.04 2.75 16.77
C ASN A 25 -1.74 2.61 15.26
N CYS A 26 -0.82 1.71 14.89
CA CYS A 26 -0.39 1.52 13.50
C CYS A 26 -1.51 1.06 12.56
N ALA A 27 -2.55 0.39 13.09
CA ALA A 27 -3.71 -0.03 12.30
C ALA A 27 -4.57 1.14 11.84
N TYR A 28 -4.64 2.22 12.65
CA TYR A 28 -5.28 3.46 12.25
C TYR A 28 -4.39 4.28 11.32
N MET A 29 -3.11 4.46 11.69
CA MET A 29 -2.13 5.16 10.87
C MET A 29 -0.72 4.68 11.18
N SER A 30 -0.04 4.08 10.22
CA SER A 30 1.36 3.69 10.42
C SER A 30 2.29 4.90 10.26
N PRO A 31 3.39 4.98 11.04
CA PRO A 31 4.42 5.97 10.78
C PRO A 31 5.09 5.65 9.44
N LEU A 32 5.33 6.67 8.62
CA LEU A 32 6.17 6.52 7.44
C LEU A 32 7.63 6.30 7.88
N SER A 33 8.34 5.41 7.21
CA SER A 33 9.79 5.34 7.37
C SER A 33 10.43 6.59 6.75
N LYS A 34 11.62 6.95 7.22
CA LYS A 34 12.42 8.07 6.68
C LYS A 34 12.58 7.97 5.16
N LYS A 35 12.85 6.76 4.65
CA LYS A 35 13.00 6.49 3.22
C LYS A 35 11.70 6.74 2.42
N VAL A 36 10.56 6.33 2.97
CA VAL A 36 9.26 6.56 2.31
C VAL A 36 8.91 8.05 2.33
N GLN A 37 9.18 8.73 3.43
CA GLN A 37 9.00 10.18 3.54
C GLN A 37 9.84 10.94 2.50
N GLU A 38 11.11 10.59 2.35
CA GLU A 38 12.00 11.19 1.34
C GLU A 38 11.50 10.95 -0.09
N ALA A 39 11.11 9.71 -0.42
CA ALA A 39 10.54 9.39 -1.74
C ALA A 39 9.26 10.20 -2.02
N GLY A 40 8.43 10.43 -1.00
CA GLY A 40 7.24 11.28 -1.11
C GLY A 40 7.58 12.74 -1.45
N ILE A 41 8.60 13.30 -0.80
CA ILE A 41 9.08 14.67 -1.08
C ILE A 41 9.57 14.79 -2.52
N VAL A 42 10.39 13.83 -2.98
CA VAL A 42 10.87 13.78 -4.37
C VAL A 42 9.71 13.71 -5.35
N GLY A 43 8.74 12.82 -5.11
CA GLY A 43 7.58 12.65 -5.98
C GLY A 43 6.71 13.91 -6.11
N VAL A 44 6.54 14.66 -5.02
CA VAL A 44 5.85 15.97 -5.06
C VAL A 44 6.69 16.99 -5.86
N GLY A 45 8.01 17.01 -5.66
CA GLY A 45 8.92 17.90 -6.37
C GLY A 45 8.87 17.73 -7.89
N VAL A 46 8.85 16.48 -8.38
CA VAL A 46 8.74 16.18 -9.82
C VAL A 46 7.48 16.78 -10.45
N LYS A 47 6.36 16.75 -9.73
CA LYS A 47 5.10 17.36 -10.20
C LYS A 47 5.14 18.89 -10.28
N GLY A 48 6.11 19.53 -9.65
CA GLY A 48 6.33 20.97 -9.75
C GLY A 48 6.76 21.43 -11.14
N ASN A 49 7.34 20.54 -11.96
CA ASN A 49 7.65 20.82 -13.35
C ASN A 49 7.26 19.61 -14.25
N PRO A 50 6.00 19.53 -14.70
CA PRO A 50 5.53 18.38 -15.47
C PRO A 50 6.19 18.25 -16.85
N SER A 51 6.92 19.26 -17.36
CA SER A 51 7.66 19.15 -18.63
C SER A 51 8.79 18.12 -18.60
N GLN A 52 9.20 17.69 -17.40
CA GLN A 52 10.22 16.64 -17.22
C GLN A 52 9.63 15.23 -17.12
N ILE A 53 8.30 15.10 -17.17
CA ILE A 53 7.62 13.81 -17.07
C ILE A 53 7.36 13.30 -18.49
N SER A 54 7.99 12.20 -18.85
CA SER A 54 7.76 11.51 -20.12
C SER A 54 6.48 10.66 -20.07
N PRO A 55 5.90 10.31 -21.22
CA PRO A 55 4.80 9.34 -21.28
C PRO A 55 5.14 7.98 -20.62
N GLU A 56 6.39 7.54 -20.72
CA GLU A 56 6.88 6.28 -20.15
C GLU A 56 6.83 6.31 -18.61
N ASP A 57 7.22 7.43 -18.00
CA ASP A 57 7.20 7.65 -16.53
C ASP A 57 5.80 7.44 -15.94
N PHE A 58 4.75 7.65 -16.73
CA PHE A 58 3.36 7.54 -16.28
C PHE A 58 3.02 6.13 -15.79
N PHE A 59 3.61 5.09 -16.42
CA PHE A 59 3.27 3.71 -16.12
C PHE A 59 4.35 2.98 -15.33
N GLU A 60 5.62 3.31 -15.55
CA GLU A 60 6.77 2.57 -15.02
C GLU A 60 6.69 2.37 -13.50
N GLN A 61 6.56 3.46 -12.75
CA GLN A 61 6.51 3.41 -11.28
C GLN A 61 5.28 2.64 -10.77
N SER A 62 4.14 2.81 -11.46
CA SER A 62 2.90 2.13 -11.09
C SER A 62 2.99 0.61 -11.31
N ASN A 63 3.65 0.18 -12.39
CA ASN A 63 3.86 -1.23 -12.71
C ASN A 63 4.83 -1.88 -11.73
N GLN A 64 5.93 -1.19 -11.43
CA GLN A 64 6.89 -1.66 -10.43
C GLN A 64 6.25 -1.81 -9.04
N LEU A 65 5.37 -0.88 -8.64
CA LEU A 65 4.63 -0.98 -7.38
C LEU A 65 3.70 -2.21 -7.36
N ARG A 66 2.98 -2.48 -8.46
CA ARG A 66 2.14 -3.68 -8.58
C ARG A 66 2.97 -4.95 -8.43
N ASP A 67 4.14 -5.03 -9.09
CA ASP A 67 5.05 -6.17 -8.99
C ASP A 67 5.52 -6.41 -7.54
N TYR A 68 5.91 -5.35 -6.83
CA TYR A 68 6.35 -5.49 -5.45
C TYR A 68 5.24 -5.91 -4.51
N PHE A 69 4.04 -5.34 -4.65
CA PHE A 69 2.91 -5.73 -3.81
C PHE A 69 2.44 -7.16 -4.12
N ALA A 70 2.40 -7.54 -5.39
CA ALA A 70 2.02 -8.87 -5.84
C ALA A 70 2.89 -9.98 -5.21
N ARG A 71 4.20 -9.72 -5.04
CA ARG A 71 5.11 -10.64 -4.33
C ARG A 71 4.78 -10.79 -2.85
N ILE A 72 4.31 -9.74 -2.18
CA ILE A 72 3.95 -9.76 -0.75
C ILE A 72 2.73 -10.66 -0.52
N ILE A 73 1.73 -10.57 -1.40
CA ILE A 73 0.47 -11.31 -1.27
C ILE A 73 0.42 -12.58 -2.14
N ASN A 74 1.53 -12.93 -2.80
CA ASN A 74 1.69 -14.12 -3.66
C ASN A 74 0.66 -14.23 -4.80
N VAL A 75 0.56 -13.20 -5.64
CA VAL A 75 -0.29 -13.17 -6.85
C VAL A 75 0.48 -12.64 -8.06
N GLU A 76 -0.13 -12.67 -9.25
CA GLU A 76 0.38 -11.99 -10.44
C GLU A 76 0.13 -10.47 -10.36
N ALA A 77 1.05 -9.65 -10.89
CA ALA A 77 0.94 -8.19 -10.86
C ALA A 77 -0.30 -7.65 -11.59
N ASN A 78 -0.76 -8.34 -12.64
CA ASN A 78 -2.00 -8.01 -13.36
C ASN A 78 -3.27 -8.16 -12.51
N LYS A 79 -3.19 -8.77 -11.31
CA LYS A 79 -4.28 -8.89 -10.33
C LYS A 79 -4.28 -7.76 -9.30
N VAL A 80 -3.35 -6.81 -9.38
CA VAL A 80 -3.23 -5.70 -8.42
C VAL A 80 -3.73 -4.40 -9.05
N ALA A 81 -4.78 -3.84 -8.46
CA ALA A 81 -5.26 -2.50 -8.79
C ALA A 81 -4.74 -1.47 -7.77
N LEU A 82 -4.33 -0.30 -8.25
CA LEU A 82 -3.95 0.83 -7.39
C LEU A 82 -5.19 1.70 -7.16
N ILE A 83 -5.62 1.83 -5.90
CA ILE A 83 -6.86 2.51 -5.50
C ILE A 83 -6.53 3.45 -4.33
N PRO A 84 -7.16 4.65 -4.22
CA PRO A 84 -6.80 5.64 -3.21
C PRO A 84 -7.21 5.26 -1.78
N SER A 85 -8.14 4.32 -1.58
CA SER A 85 -8.53 3.83 -0.25
C SER A 85 -9.19 2.46 -0.30
N VAL A 86 -9.33 1.82 0.86
CA VAL A 86 -10.07 0.56 1.04
C VAL A 86 -11.53 0.70 0.61
N SER A 87 -12.22 1.77 1.02
CA SER A 87 -13.65 1.96 0.73
C SER A 87 -13.94 2.04 -0.76
N TYR A 88 -13.10 2.74 -1.54
CA TYR A 88 -13.21 2.77 -2.99
C TYR A 88 -12.98 1.38 -3.59
N GLY A 89 -12.00 0.62 -3.08
CA GLY A 89 -11.69 -0.73 -3.57
C GLY A 89 -12.85 -1.71 -3.38
N ILE A 90 -13.46 -1.71 -2.20
CA ILE A 90 -14.65 -2.53 -1.92
C ILE A 90 -15.82 -2.11 -2.81
N ASN A 91 -16.08 -0.81 -2.95
CA ASN A 91 -17.15 -0.33 -3.83
C ASN A 91 -16.94 -0.79 -5.28
N THR A 92 -15.73 -0.67 -5.82
CA THR A 92 -15.41 -1.17 -7.17
C THR A 92 -15.63 -2.67 -7.30
N ALA A 93 -15.23 -3.47 -6.31
CA ALA A 93 -15.45 -4.91 -6.35
C ALA A 93 -16.95 -5.26 -6.34
N VAL A 94 -17.72 -4.66 -5.42
CA VAL A 94 -19.17 -4.90 -5.28
C VAL A 94 -19.93 -4.48 -6.54
N ALA A 95 -19.59 -3.34 -7.15
CA ALA A 95 -20.24 -2.86 -8.38
C ALA A 95 -20.08 -3.82 -9.59
N ASN A 96 -19.14 -4.77 -9.52
CA ASN A 96 -18.90 -5.77 -10.56
C ASN A 96 -19.48 -7.16 -10.22
N ILE A 97 -20.10 -7.33 -9.04
CA ILE A 97 -20.78 -8.56 -8.66
C ILE A 97 -22.21 -8.53 -9.20
N LYS A 98 -22.61 -9.57 -9.96
CA LYS A 98 -23.98 -9.74 -10.43
C LYS A 98 -24.81 -10.46 -9.37
N ALA A 99 -25.50 -9.70 -8.52
CA ALA A 99 -26.51 -10.26 -7.63
C ALA A 99 -27.83 -10.46 -8.40
N THR A 100 -28.45 -11.64 -8.26
CA THR A 100 -29.76 -11.95 -8.84
C THR A 100 -30.84 -11.97 -7.76
N ALA A 101 -32.10 -11.83 -8.18
CA ALA A 101 -33.24 -11.93 -7.27
C ALA A 101 -33.21 -13.28 -6.53
N GLY A 102 -33.41 -13.24 -5.21
CA GLY A 102 -33.35 -14.41 -4.32
C GLY A 102 -31.98 -14.69 -3.69
N GLN A 103 -30.93 -13.94 -4.06
CA GLN A 103 -29.63 -14.01 -3.39
C GLN A 103 -29.52 -13.01 -2.23
N ASN A 104 -28.71 -13.35 -1.22
CA ASN A 104 -28.43 -12.49 -0.06
C ASN A 104 -26.97 -12.06 -0.04
N ILE A 105 -26.71 -10.81 0.34
CA ILE A 105 -25.37 -10.31 0.65
C ILE A 105 -25.22 -10.32 2.18
N ILE A 106 -24.28 -11.10 2.69
CA ILE A 106 -24.02 -11.22 4.13
C ILE A 106 -22.78 -10.41 4.46
N ILE A 107 -22.92 -9.50 5.43
CA ILE A 107 -21.84 -8.65 5.92
C ILE A 107 -21.59 -9.02 7.39
N LEU A 108 -20.33 -9.13 7.77
CA LEU A 108 -19.95 -9.33 9.17
C LEU A 108 -20.14 -8.02 9.94
N SER A 109 -20.71 -8.09 11.15
CA SER A 109 -20.69 -6.95 12.06
C SER A 109 -19.33 -6.81 12.73
N GLU A 110 -19.10 -5.63 13.30
CA GLU A 110 -18.00 -5.35 14.23
C GLU A 110 -18.19 -6.09 15.56
#